data_AF-A0A0Q4B709-F1
#
_entry.id   AF-A0A0Q4B709-F1
#
_cell.length_a   1.000
_cell.length_b   1.000
_cell.length_c   1.000
_cell.angle_alpha   90.00
_cell.angle_beta   90.00
_cell.angle_gamma   90.00
#
_symmetry.space_group_name_H-M   'P 1'
#
loop_
_entity.id
_entity.type
_entity.pdbx_description
1 polymer ?
#
loop_
_entity_poly.entity_id
_entity_poly.type
_entity_poly.pdbx_seq_one_letter_code
_entity_poly.pdbx_strand_id
1 'polypeptide(L)'
;MARTKDYYVIPEHHMFLSDDRTELVFEQHLPDVRREQLNVEVLEQSICLEFTPEGGQSVSRCYGLPYHVVPSEAKGKFAAAAWRSGFD
;
A
#
# COMPACT_ATOMS: atom_id res chain seq x y z
N MET A 1 0.88 0.05 -30.90
CA MET A 1 0.50 1.11 -29.93
C MET A 1 -0.34 0.45 -28.84
N ALA A 2 0.25 0.15 -27.69
CA ALA A 2 -0.45 -0.50 -26.59
C ALA A 2 -1.32 0.55 -25.88
N ARG A 3 -2.59 0.23 -25.64
CA ARG A 3 -3.54 1.05 -24.88
C ARG A 3 -2.88 1.56 -23.60
N THR A 4 -2.76 2.88 -23.47
CA THR A 4 -2.62 3.54 -22.17
C THR A 4 -3.67 2.95 -21.26
N LYS A 5 -3.27 2.26 -20.19
CA LYS A 5 -4.23 1.75 -19.22
C LYS A 5 -4.78 2.96 -18.47
N ASP A 6 -6.00 3.38 -18.80
CA ASP A 6 -6.69 4.51 -18.14
C ASP A 6 -6.99 4.26 -16.65
N TYR A 7 -6.67 3.06 -16.14
CA TYR A 7 -6.94 2.64 -14.77
C TYR A 7 -5.74 1.87 -14.18
N TYR A 8 -5.45 2.17 -12.92
CA TYR A 8 -4.52 1.41 -12.09
C TYR A 8 -5.30 0.40 -11.26
N VAL A 9 -4.98 -0.89 -11.39
CA VAL A 9 -5.63 -1.95 -10.59
C VAL A 9 -4.83 -2.13 -9.32
N ILE A 10 -5.40 -1.70 -8.18
CA ILE A 10 -4.83 -1.94 -6.87
C ILE A 10 -5.16 -3.39 -6.46
N PRO A 11 -4.17 -4.26 -6.22
CA PRO A 11 -4.39 -5.60 -5.68
C PRO A 11 -5.09 -5.56 -4.32
N GLU A 12 -5.64 -6.71 -3.92
CA GLU A 12 -6.19 -6.89 -2.57
C GLU A 12 -5.13 -6.57 -1.50
N HIS A 13 -5.58 -5.92 -0.43
CA HIS A 13 -4.75 -5.60 0.73
C HIS A 13 -5.00 -6.63 1.82
N HIS A 14 -4.01 -6.88 2.66
CA HIS A 14 -4.17 -7.73 3.83
C HIS A 14 -4.14 -6.87 5.10
N MET A 15 -5.05 -7.17 6.03
CA MET A 15 -5.06 -6.61 7.37
C MET A 15 -5.15 -7.73 8.39
N PHE A 16 -4.24 -7.73 9.36
CA PHE A 16 -4.22 -8.71 10.43
C PHE A 16 -3.58 -8.09 11.68
N LEU A 17 -3.89 -8.67 12.84
CA LEU A 17 -3.22 -8.32 14.09
C LEU A 17 -1.92 -9.11 14.20
N SER A 18 -0.91 -8.51 14.82
CA SER A 18 0.30 -9.22 15.26
C SER A 18 -0.05 -10.37 16.21
N ASP A 19 0.89 -11.31 16.39
CA ASP A 19 0.69 -12.49 17.24
C ASP A 19 0.35 -12.12 18.70
N ASP A 20 0.94 -11.04 19.21
CA ASP A 20 0.70 -10.50 20.55
C ASP A 20 -0.50 -9.53 20.60
N ARG A 21 -1.14 -9.26 19.45
CA ARG A 21 -2.28 -8.35 19.26
C ARG A 21 -2.03 -6.91 19.67
N THR A 22 -0.78 -6.46 19.66
CA THR A 22 -0.42 -5.08 19.98
C THR A 22 -0.37 -4.18 18.74
N GLU A 23 -0.15 -4.76 17.55
CA GLU A 23 -0.02 -4.03 16.29
C GLU A 23 -1.09 -4.48 15.29
N LEU A 24 -1.67 -3.52 14.57
CA LEU A 24 -2.45 -3.76 13.37
C LEU A 24 -1.52 -3.64 12.16
N VAL A 25 -1.36 -4.73 11.43
CA VAL A 25 -0.51 -4.79 10.23
C VAL A 25 -1.38 -4.58 9.00
N PHE A 26 -0.99 -3.62 8.15
CA PHE A 26 -1.59 -3.35 6.84
C PHE A 26 -0.55 -3.60 5.75
N GLU A 27 -0.84 -4.54 4.84
CA GLU A 27 0.00 -4.86 3.70
C GLU A 27 -0.71 -4.53 2.39
N GLN A 28 -0.09 -3.69 1.57
CA GLN A 28 -0.56 -3.37 0.23
C GLN A 28 0.56 -3.59 -0.79
N HIS A 29 0.28 -4.45 -1.76
CA HIS A 29 1.12 -4.56 -2.96
C HIS A 29 0.80 -3.42 -3.93
N LEU A 30 1.81 -2.65 -4.33
CA LEU A 30 1.69 -1.53 -5.29
C LEU A 30 2.68 -1.75 -6.45
N PRO A 31 2.29 -2.48 -7.52
CA PRO A 31 3.12 -2.63 -8.72
C PRO A 31 3.50 -1.29 -9.33
N ASP A 32 4.71 -1.19 -9.86
CA ASP A 32 5.20 -0.02 -10.59
C ASP A 32 5.15 1.29 -9.80
N VAL A 33 5.15 1.22 -8.47
CA VAL A 33 5.22 2.37 -7.56
C VAL A 33 6.53 2.32 -6.79
N ARG A 34 7.34 3.37 -6.90
CA ARG A 34 8.54 3.54 -6.10
C ARG A 34 8.21 4.19 -4.76
N ARG A 35 9.08 3.98 -3.77
CA ARG A 35 8.91 4.55 -2.42
C ARG A 35 8.74 6.08 -2.47
N GLU A 36 9.51 6.77 -3.31
CA GLU A 36 9.51 8.23 -3.40
C GLU A 36 8.22 8.79 -4.03
N GLN A 37 7.45 7.92 -4.70
CA GLN A 37 6.17 8.26 -5.32
C GLN A 37 4.99 7.92 -4.41
N LEU A 38 5.23 7.39 -3.20
CA LEU A 38 4.21 6.97 -2.25
C LEU A 38 4.22 7.89 -1.03
N ASN A 39 3.07 8.47 -0.75
CA ASN A 39 2.76 9.12 0.51
C ASN A 39 1.76 8.25 1.29
N VAL A 40 1.98 8.12 2.59
CA VAL A 40 1.14 7.33 3.50
C VAL A 40 0.72 8.22 4.66
N GLU A 41 -0.58 8.36 4.84
CA GLU A 41 -1.17 9.04 5.97
C GLU A 41 -1.90 8.00 6.83
N VAL A 42 -1.53 7.93 8.10
CA VAL A 42 -2.23 7.09 9.09
C VAL A 42 -3.08 8.01 9.96
N LEU A 43 -4.34 7.64 10.09
CA LEU A 43 -5.33 8.29 10.94
C LEU A 43 -5.83 7.28 11.98
N GLU A 44 -6.57 7.75 12.97
CA GLU A 44 -7.02 6.91 14.10
C GLU A 44 -7.83 5.68 13.66
N GLN A 45 -8.60 5.78 12.57
CA GLN A 45 -9.46 4.72 12.05
C GLN A 45 -9.32 4.48 10.53
N SER A 46 -8.29 5.04 9.90
CA SER A 46 -8.06 4.85 8.46
C SER A 46 -6.60 5.00 8.09
N ILE A 47 -6.24 4.41 6.95
CA ILE A 47 -4.95 4.60 6.29
C ILE A 47 -5.21 5.07 4.87
N CYS A 48 -4.58 6.18 4.47
CA CYS A 48 -4.69 6.75 3.14
C CYS A 48 -3.35 6.63 2.41
N LEU A 49 -3.40 6.06 1.21
CA LEU A 49 -2.27 5.94 0.31
C LEU A 49 -2.49 6.91 -0.84
N GLU A 50 -1.49 7.74 -1.10
CA GLU A 50 -1.44 8.59 -2.28
C GLU A 50 -0.18 8.24 -3.05
N PHE A 51 -0.32 7.84 -4.31
CA PHE A 51 0.82 7.44 -5.11
C PHE A 51 0.63 7.69 -6.60
N THR A 52 1.75 7.81 -7.32
CA THR A 52 1.76 7.91 -8.78
C THR A 52 2.59 6.75 -9.36
N PRO A 53 1.95 5.74 -9.98
CA PRO A 53 2.65 4.63 -10.62
C PRO A 53 3.41 5.12 -11.87
N GLU A 54 4.46 4.39 -12.25
CA GLU A 54 5.27 4.72 -13.43
C GLU A 54 4.43 4.81 -14.70
N GLY A 55 4.42 5.99 -15.33
CA GLY A 55 3.67 6.24 -16.57
C GLY A 55 2.15 6.30 -16.40
N GLY A 56 1.64 6.33 -15.16
CA GLY A 56 0.21 6.44 -14.84
C GLY A 56 -0.21 7.79 -14.25
N GLN A 57 -1.48 7.86 -13.84
CA GLN A 57 -2.05 9.01 -13.14
C GLN A 57 -1.93 8.83 -11.62
N SER A 58 -1.97 9.94 -10.88
CA SER A 58 -2.02 9.90 -9.41
C SER A 58 -3.28 9.17 -8.93
N VAL A 59 -3.10 8.31 -7.94
CA VAL A 59 -4.14 7.51 -7.30
C VAL A 59 -4.15 7.82 -5.81
N SER A 60 -5.33 8.09 -5.26
CA SER A 60 -5.55 8.25 -3.84
C SER A 60 -6.58 7.23 -3.36
N ARG A 61 -6.26 6.49 -2.30
CA ARG A 61 -7.13 5.47 -1.74
C ARG A 61 -7.00 5.41 -0.23
N CYS A 62 -8.14 5.50 0.46
CA CYS A 62 -8.21 5.28 1.90
C CYS A 62 -8.88 3.93 2.22
N TYR A 63 -8.39 3.30 3.28
CA TYR A 63 -8.90 2.05 3.82
C TYR A 63 -9.34 2.29 5.26
N GLY A 64 -10.52 1.79 5.62
CA GLY A 64 -10.99 1.80 7.00
C GLY A 64 -10.27 0.74 7.82
N LEU A 65 -9.84 1.10 9.03
CA LEU A 65 -9.22 0.17 9.96
C LEU A 65 -10.31 -0.45 10.85
N PRO A 66 -10.24 -1.75 11.15
CA PRO A 66 -11.20 -2.41 12.04
C PRO A 66 -11.02 -2.04 13.53
N TYR A 67 -9.92 -1.38 13.88
CA TYR A 67 -9.57 -0.98 15.24
C TYR A 67 -9.04 0.46 15.25
N HIS A 68 -9.17 1.12 16.39
CA HIS A 68 -8.49 2.39 16.63
C HIS A 68 -6.99 2.14 16.78
N VAL A 69 -6.18 2.95 16.11
CA VAL A 69 -4.72 2.93 16.22
C VAL A 69 -4.19 4.27 16.72
N VAL A 70 -2.95 4.31 17.19
CA VAL A 70 -2.26 5.53 17.59
C VAL A 70 -1.38 5.98 16.42
N PRO A 71 -1.77 6.99 15.61
CA PRO A 71 -1.05 7.33 14.38
C PRO A 71 0.41 7.72 14.59
N SER A 72 0.74 8.34 15.73
CA SER A 72 2.11 8.73 16.07
C SER A 72 3.07 7.55 16.29
N GLU A 73 2.53 6.35 16.50
CA GLU A 73 3.33 5.12 16.67
C GLU A 73 3.44 4.31 15.37
N ALA A 74 2.82 4.79 14.29
CA ALA A 74 2.81 4.09 13.01
C ALA A 74 4.24 3.97 12.43
N LYS A 75 4.55 2.79 11.90
CA LYS A 75 5.83 2.48 11.26
C LYS A 75 5.54 1.90 9.88
N GLY A 76 6.35 2.27 8.90
CA GLY A 76 6.22 1.79 7.53
C GLY A 76 7.50 1.11 7.06
N LYS A 77 7.35 -0.03 6.37
CA LYS A 77 8.44 -0.68 5.64
C LYS A 77 8.06 -0.81 4.18
N PHE A 78 8.89 -0.27 3.29
CA PHE A 78 8.78 -0.51 1.86
C PHE A 78 9.75 -1.63 1.48
N ALA A 79 9.23 -2.73 0.95
CA ALA A 79 10.05 -3.79 0.37
C ALA A 79 9.87 -3.77 -1.14
N ALA A 80 10.96 -3.60 -1.89
CA ALA A 80 10.93 -3.87 -3.31
C ALA A 80 10.56 -5.35 -3.47
N ALA A 81 9.43 -5.64 -4.12
CA ALA A 81 9.10 -7.00 -4.46
C ALA A 81 10.21 -7.53 -5.37
N ALA A 82 11.06 -8.41 -4.84
CA ALA A 82 11.92 -9.25 -5.66
C ALA A 82 10.98 -10.19 -6.40
N TRP A 83 10.51 -9.77 -7.58
CA TRP A 83 9.91 -10.69 -8.53
C TRP A 83 10.96 -11.76 -8.78
N ARG A 84 10.75 -12.96 -8.21
CA ARG A 84 11.54 -14.13 -8.56
C ARG A 84 11.29 -14.34 -10.05
N SER A 85 12.26 -13.95 -10.86
CA SER A 85 12.51 -14.51 -12.18
C SER A 85 12.69 -16.02 -11.97
N GLY A 86 11.59 -16.75 -12.10
CA GLY A 86 11.51 -18.19 -11.95
C GLY A 86 10.51 -18.74 -12.96
N PHE A 87 10.77 -18.45 -14.22
CA PHE A 87 10.34 -19.30 -15.33
C PHE A 87 11.50 -20.28 -15.56
N ASP A 88 11.30 -21.54 -15.17
CA ASP A 88 11.92 -22.69 -15.83
C ASP A 88 10.85 -23.27 -16.75
#